data_AF-A0A7V4T591-F1
#
_entry.id   AF-A0A7V4T591-F1
#
_cell.length_a   1.000
_cell.length_b   1.000
_cell.length_c   1.000
_cell.angle_alpha   90.00
_cell.angle_beta   90.00
_cell.angle_gamma   90.00
#
_symmetry.space_group_name_H-M   'P 1'
#
loop_
_entity.id
_entity.type
_entity.pdbx_description
1 polymer ?
#
loop_
_entity_poly.entity_id
_entity_poly.type
_entity_poly.pdbx_seq_one_letter_code
_entity_poly.pdbx_strand_id
1 'polypeptide(L)' 'MSLAQYLKSFSCLRTYKDRKKWSALTTYQAPHKSFMLLSIRDLIAQGSITENFIEPNSEPVETFNLNIS' A
#
# COMPACT_ATOMS: atom_id res chain seq x y z
N MET A 1 -13.45 -11.93 4.99
CA MET A 1 -13.49 -11.37 3.62
C MET A 1 -13.09 -12.48 2.65
N SER A 2 -13.85 -12.75 1.59
CA SER A 2 -13.45 -13.76 0.61
C SER A 2 -12.37 -13.21 -0.34
N LEU A 3 -11.60 -14.08 -1.00
CA LEU A 3 -10.60 -13.67 -1.99
C LEU A 3 -11.22 -12.81 -3.11
N ALA A 4 -12.42 -13.16 -3.56
CA ALA A 4 -13.15 -12.39 -4.58
C ALA A 4 -13.50 -10.98 -4.10
N GLN A 5 -13.96 -10.85 -2.85
CA GLN A 5 -14.24 -9.55 -2.23
C GLN A 5 -12.95 -8.72 -2.10
N TYR A 6 -11.86 -9.35 -1.67
CA TYR A 6 -10.55 -8.69 -1.57
C TYR A 6 -10.07 -8.17 -2.92
N LEU A 7 -10.07 -9.00 -3.96
CA LEU A 7 -9.66 -8.60 -5.31
C LEU A 7 -10.53 -7.47 -5.84
N LYS A 8 -11.84 -7.51 -5.58
CA LYS A 8 -12.75 -6.43 -5.94
C LYS A 8 -12.38 -5.12 -5.22
N SER A 9 -12.20 -5.16 -3.91
CA SER A 9 -11.79 -4.00 -3.13
C SER A 9 -10.42 -3.46 -3.55
N PHE A 10 -9.46 -4.33 -3.86
CA PHE A 10 -8.14 -3.98 -4.35
C PHE A 10 -8.21 -3.29 -5.73
N SER A 11 -9.03 -3.80 -6.64
CA SER A 11 -9.25 -3.18 -7.97
C SER A 11 -9.94 -1.81 -7.90
N CYS A 12 -10.71 -1.56 -6.84
CA CYS A 12 -11.45 -0.33 -6.61
C CYS A 12 -10.77 0.59 -5.58
N LEU A 13 -9.48 0.38 -5.29
CA LEU A 13 -8.75 1.19 -4.33
C LEU A 13 -8.76 2.66 -4.76
N ARG A 14 -9.26 3.53 -3.87
CA ARG A 14 -9.30 4.97 -4.14
C ARG A 14 -7.89 5.53 -4.18
N THR A 15 -7.43 5.86 -5.38
CA THR A 15 -6.17 6.55 -5.65
C THR A 15 -6.41 8.05 -5.83
N TYR A 16 -5.43 8.87 -5.44
CA TYR A 16 -5.46 10.29 -5.76
C TYR A 16 -5.14 10.49 -7.24
N LYS A 17 -6.02 11.12 -8.01
CA LYS A 17 -5.88 11.30 -9.46
C LYS A 17 -5.57 12.76 -9.76
N ASP A 18 -4.47 12.99 -10.47
CA ASP A 18 -4.08 14.34 -10.92
C ASP A 18 -3.19 14.21 -12.17
N ARG A 19 -3.69 14.70 -13.30
CA ARG A 19 -2.99 14.64 -14.59
C ARG A 19 -1.81 15.60 -14.70
N LYS A 20 -1.74 16.62 -13.85
CA LYS A 20 -0.62 17.57 -13.80
C LYS A 20 0.52 17.03 -12.93
N LYS A 21 0.16 16.26 -11.89
CA LYS A 21 1.13 15.73 -10.91
C LYS A 21 1.67 14.34 -11.29
N TRP A 22 0.87 13.49 -11.93
CA TRP A 22 1.23 12.11 -12.22
C TRP A 22 1.30 11.85 -13.72
N SER A 23 2.22 10.98 -14.15
CA SER A 23 2.43 10.69 -15.57
C SER A 23 1.48 9.61 -16.10
N ALA A 24 1.50 9.40 -17.42
CA ALA A 24 0.76 8.32 -18.06
C ALA A 24 1.20 6.92 -17.56
N LEU A 25 2.44 6.78 -17.08
CA LEU A 25 2.98 5.52 -16.55
C LEU A 25 2.20 5.03 -15.32
N THR A 26 1.72 5.94 -14.48
CA THR A 26 0.87 5.60 -13.33
C THR A 26 -0.62 5.78 -13.63
N THR A 27 -0.99 5.84 -14.92
CA THR A 27 -2.35 6.14 -15.36
C THR A 27 -2.89 7.44 -14.74
N TYR A 28 -2.03 8.42 -14.50
CA TYR A 28 -2.34 9.70 -13.83
C TYR A 28 -2.83 9.56 -12.38
N GLN A 29 -2.44 8.49 -11.70
CA GLN A 29 -2.83 8.17 -10.33
C GLN A 29 -1.61 8.13 -9.42
N ALA A 30 -1.82 8.51 -8.17
CA ALA A 30 -0.78 8.51 -7.16
C ALA A 30 -0.45 7.05 -6.77
N PRO A 31 0.83 6.64 -6.88
CA PRO A 31 1.17 5.23 -6.79
C PRO A 31 1.35 4.75 -5.33
N HIS A 32 1.46 5.69 -4.37
CA HIS A 32 1.79 5.39 -2.97
C HIS A 32 0.85 4.39 -2.29
N LYS A 33 -0.47 4.42 -2.57
CA LYS A 33 -1.41 3.45 -1.99
C LYS A 33 -1.22 2.05 -2.55
N SER A 34 -0.96 1.93 -3.85
CA SER A 34 -0.70 0.65 -4.51
C SER A 34 0.65 0.07 -4.05
N PHE A 35 1.68 0.91 -3.94
CA PHE A 35 2.99 0.49 -3.42
C PHE A 35 2.92 0.06 -1.96
N MET A 36 2.24 0.82 -1.09
CA MET A 36 2.06 0.45 0.31
C MET A 36 1.41 -0.93 0.46
N LEU A 37 0.36 -1.22 -0.31
CA LEU A 37 -0.29 -2.53 -0.27
C LEU A 37 0.61 -3.65 -0.82
N LEU A 38 1.44 -3.37 -1.83
CA LEU A 38 2.43 -4.32 -2.32
C LEU A 38 3.48 -4.63 -1.24
N SER A 39 4.01 -3.61 -0.57
CA SER A 39 4.95 -3.79 0.53
C SER A 39 4.35 -4.59 1.69
N ILE A 40 3.09 -4.33 2.06
CA ILE A 40 2.37 -5.14 3.07
C ILE A 40 2.26 -6.60 2.60
N ARG A 41 1.96 -6.83 1.32
CA ARG A 41 1.88 -8.19 0.76
C ARG A 41 3.23 -8.90 0.81
N ASP A 42 4.32 -8.20 0.51
CA ASP A 42 5.67 -8.75 0.58
C ASP A 42 6.04 -9.12 2.02
N LEU A 43 5.66 -8.29 3.00
CA LEU A 43 5.84 -8.57 4.42
C LEU A 43 5.00 -9.76 4.91
N ILE A 44 3.78 -9.94 4.39
CA ILE A 44 2.97 -11.14 4.64
C ILE A 44 3.65 -12.38 4.03
N ALA A 45 4.16 -12.29 2.80
CA ALA A 45 4.84 -13.39 2.13
C ALA A 45 6.15 -13.81 2.83
N GLN A 46 6.85 -12.85 3.44
CA GLN A 46 8.03 -13.09 4.28
C GLN A 46 7.68 -13.69 5.65
N GLY A 47 6.39 -13.75 6.02
CA GLY A 47 5.95 -14.19 7.34
C GLY A 47 6.18 -13.16 8.46
N SER A 48 6.54 -11.92 8.11
CA SER A 48 6.77 -10.82 9.06
C SER A 48 5.45 -10.22 9.58
N ILE A 49 4.40 -10.23 8.74
CA ILE A 49 3.02 -9.90 9.15
C ILE A 49 2.20 -11.18 9.12
N THR A 50 1.92 -11.72 10.29
CA THR A 50 1.10 -12.93 10.46
C THR A 50 -0.35 -12.61 10.84
N GLU A 51 -0.62 -11.39 11.31
CA GLU A 51 -1.93 -10.96 11.77
C GLU A 51 -2.35 -9.62 11.13
N ASN A 52 -3.66 -9.41 10.97
CA ASN A 52 -4.20 -8.16 10.40
C ASN A 52 -4.07 -6.95 11.33
N PHE A 53 -3.83 -7.19 12.63
CA PHE A 53 -3.61 -6.15 13.61
C PHE A 53 -2.11 -5.94 13.76
N ILE A 54 -1.63 -4.81 13.24
CA ILE A 54 -0.30 -4.32 13.58
C ILE A 54 -0.51 -3.40 14.78
N GLU A 55 -0.06 -3.84 15.96
CA GLU A 55 -0.08 -2.97 17.14
C GLU A 55 0.68 -1.68 16.80
N PRO A 56 0.09 -0.49 17.02
CA PRO A 56 0.76 0.76 16.76
C PRO A 56 1.93 0.95 17.73
N ASN A 57 3.09 0.42 17.35
CA ASN A 57 4.40 0.74 17.88
C ASN A 57 4.84 2.12 17.30
N SER A 58 5.58 2.92 18.06
CA SER A 58 6.15 4.19 17.59
C SER A 58 7.24 4.02 16.53
N GLU A 59 7.80 2.83 16.38
CA GLU A 59 8.95 2.52 15.52
C GLU A 59 8.68 2.51 13.98
N PRO A 60 7.54 2.01 13.46
CA PRO A 60 7.34 1.88 12.00
C PRO A 60 7.25 3.21 11.26
N VAL A 61 6.84 4.28 11.96
CA VAL A 61 6.82 5.64 11.41
C VAL A 61 8.24 6.13 11.13
N GLU A 62 9.19 5.80 12.01
CA GLU A 62 10.60 6.15 11.83
C GLU A 62 11.21 5.37 10.68
N THR A 63 10.88 4.08 10.54
CA THR A 63 11.37 3.25 9.42
C THR A 63 10.81 3.68 8.07
N PHE A 64 9.56 4.14 8.02
CA PHE A 64 8.96 4.68 6.79
C PHE A 64 9.60 6.00 6.39
N ASN A 65 9.88 6.89 7.34
CA ASN A 65 10.53 8.17 7.07
C ASN A 65 12.00 8.00 6.62
N LEU A 66 12.72 7.00 7.15
CA LEU A 66 14.11 6.72 6.74
C LEU A 66 14.21 6.28 5.27
N ASN A 67 13.22 5.53 4.77
CA ASN A 67 13.25 4.96 3.42
C ASN A 67 12.67 5.88 2.33
N ILE A 68 12.22 7.09 2.69
CA ILE A 68 11.62 8.06 1.75
C ILE A 68 12.45 9.36 1.68
N SER A 69 13.58 9.45 2.39
CA SER A 69 14.53 10.55 2.26
C SER A 69 15.60 10.31 1.21
#